data_AF-A0A2X2CBZ9-F1
#
_entry.id   AF-A0A2X2CBZ9-F1
#
_cell.length_a   1.000
_cell.length_b   1.000
_cell.length_c   1.000
_cell.angle_alpha   90.00
_cell.angle_beta   90.00
_cell.angle_gamma   90.00
#
_symmetry.space_group_name_H-M   'P 1'
#
loop_
_entity.id
_entity.type
_entity.pdbx_description
1 polymer ?
#
loop_
_entity_poly.entity_id
_entity_poly.type
_entity_poly.pdbx_seq_one_letter_code
_entity_poly.pdbx_strand_id
1 'polypeptide(L)' 'MKTVVHVNQHHIKRNAKTGERLPVLTVKTYKENRKSNQAEIVVNGIVVAKIVYEPDKPLPCGARVWIETEHEVRVAAMN' A
#
# COMPACT_ATOMS: atom_id res chain seq x y z
N MET A 1 12.77 -7.45 12.80
CA MET A 1 11.70 -8.33 12.26
C MET A 1 11.30 -7.79 10.90
N LYS A 2 11.23 -8.62 9.85
CA LYS A 2 10.75 -8.20 8.52
C LYS A 2 9.23 -7.97 8.56
N THR A 3 8.79 -6.85 8.00
CA THR A 3 7.37 -6.57 7.75
C THR A 3 7.16 -6.55 6.24
N VAL A 4 6.12 -7.20 5.74
CA VAL A 4 5.76 -7.22 4.32
C VAL A 4 4.40 -6.59 4.16
N VAL A 5 4.30 -5.56 3.33
CA VAL A 5 3.00 -5.01 2.91
C VAL A 5 2.60 -5.70 1.61
N HIS A 6 1.68 -6.66 1.73
CA HIS A 6 1.12 -7.35 0.58
C HIS A 6 0.00 -6.49 -0.02
N VAL A 7 0.17 -6.09 -1.27
CA VAL A 7 -0.85 -5.38 -2.06
C VAL A 7 -1.69 -6.40 -2.83
N ASN A 8 -2.98 -6.49 -2.50
CA ASN A 8 -3.89 -7.45 -3.10
C ASN A 8 -4.49 -6.89 -4.40
N GLN A 9 -3.85 -7.22 -5.53
CA GLN A 9 -4.31 -6.81 -6.85
C GLN A 9 -5.74 -7.29 -7.20
N HIS A 10 -6.18 -8.43 -6.66
CA HIS A 10 -7.52 -8.96 -6.94
C HIS A 10 -8.60 -8.12 -6.27
N HIS A 11 -8.38 -7.71 -5.02
CA HIS A 11 -9.29 -6.80 -4.33
C HIS A 11 -9.30 -5.42 -4.98
N ILE A 12 -8.15 -4.90 -5.41
CA ILE A 12 -8.09 -3.62 -6.14
C ILE A 12 -8.95 -3.68 -7.41
N LYS A 13 -8.78 -4.72 -8.24
CA LYS A 13 -9.56 -4.92 -9.47
C LYS A 13 -11.06 -5.10 -9.20
N ARG A 14 -11.42 -5.81 -8.13
CA ARG A 14 -12.82 -6.04 -7.74
C ARG A 14 -13.48 -4.76 -7.28
N ASN A 15 -12.89 -4.08 -6.29
CA ASN A 15 -13.37 -2.79 -5.79
C ASN A 15 -13.53 -1.78 -6.94
N ALA A 16 -12.58 -1.78 -7.88
CA ALA A 16 -12.63 -0.95 -9.07
C ALA A 16 -13.82 -1.21 -10.00
N LYS A 17 -14.22 -2.48 -10.14
CA LYS A 17 -15.30 -2.92 -11.02
C LYS A 17 -16.68 -2.79 -10.35
N THR A 18 -16.76 -3.07 -9.06
CA THR A 18 -18.04 -3.24 -8.35
C THR A 18 -18.38 -2.10 -7.40
N GLY A 19 -17.42 -1.22 -7.08
CA GLY A 19 -17.60 -0.19 -6.04
C GLY A 19 -17.47 -0.73 -4.61
N GLU A 20 -17.13 -2.00 -4.42
CA GLU A 20 -16.82 -2.55 -3.11
C GLU A 20 -15.58 -1.88 -2.48
N ARG A 21 -15.35 -2.10 -1.17
CA ARG A 21 -14.23 -1.54 -0.41
C ARG A 21 -13.48 -2.62 0.39
N LEU A 22 -13.27 -3.79 -0.23
CA LEU A 22 -12.51 -4.88 0.37
C LEU A 22 -11.09 -4.43 0.74
N PRO A 23 -10.51 -4.90 1.86
CA PRO A 23 -9.15 -4.56 2.27
C PRO A 23 -8.12 -4.89 1.18
N VAL A 24 -7.41 -3.89 0.65
CA VAL A 24 -6.42 -4.09 -0.41
C VAL A 24 -5.00 -4.31 0.09
N LEU A 25 -4.74 -4.04 1.39
CA LEU A 25 -3.45 -4.24 2.01
C LEU A 25 -3.53 -5.36 3.05
N THR A 26 -2.49 -6.19 3.12
CA THR A 26 -2.22 -7.04 4.28
C THR A 26 -0.81 -6.79 4.77
N VAL A 27 -0.68 -6.19 5.96
CA VAL A 27 0.59 -5.98 6.66
C VAL A 27 0.92 -7.26 7.42
N LYS A 28 1.97 -7.94 6.97
CA LYS A 28 2.39 -9.24 7.49
C LYS A 28 3.66 -9.11 8.30
N THR A 29 3.64 -9.71 9.48
CA THR A 29 4.85 -10.03 10.24
C THR A 29 4.93 -11.56 10.37
N TYR A 30 5.92 -12.08 11.09
CA TYR A 30 5.92 -13.51 11.41
C TYR A 30 4.80 -13.90 12.41
N LYS A 31 4.23 -12.93 13.13
CA LYS A 31 3.24 -13.17 14.20
C LYS A 31 1.80 -12.98 13.73
N GLU A 32 1.56 -12.08 12.79
CA GLU A 32 0.21 -11.62 12.48
C GLU A 32 0.03 -11.12 11.05
N ASN A 33 -1.23 -11.09 10.62
CA ASN A 33 -1.68 -10.52 9.36
C ASN A 33 -2.74 -9.46 9.64
N ARG A 34 -2.39 -8.18 9.46
CA ARG A 34 -3.32 -7.05 9.65
C ARG A 34 -3.82 -6.56 8.29
N LYS A 35 -5.13 -6.60 8.07
CA LYS A 35 -5.75 -6.17 6.82
C LYS A 35 -6.23 -4.72 6.94
N SER A 36 -6.01 -3.92 5.91
CA SER A 36 -6.44 -2.52 5.87
C SER A 36 -6.58 -2.03 4.43
N ASN A 37 -7.14 -0.84 4.26
CA ASN A 37 -7.09 -0.07 3.03
C ASN A 37 -6.00 1.01 3.06
N GLN A 38 -5.42 1.31 4.23
CA GLN A 38 -4.32 2.27 4.37
C GLN A 38 -3.29 1.73 5.37
N ALA A 39 -2.03 2.11 5.21
CA ALA A 39 -0.97 1.76 6.15
C ALA A 39 0.09 2.85 6.22
N GLU A 40 0.74 2.95 7.37
CA GLU A 40 1.82 3.89 7.64
C GLU A 40 3.11 3.13 7.96
N ILE A 41 4.23 3.64 7.46
CA ILE A 41 5.57 3.21 7.85
C ILE A 41 6.05 4.21 8.89
N VAL A 42 6.33 3.72 10.09
CA VAL A 42 6.69 4.54 11.26
C VAL A 42 8.10 4.21 11.71
N VAL A 43 8.92 5.25 11.94
CA VAL A 43 10.26 5.16 12.52
C VAL A 43 10.32 6.09 13.72
N ASN A 44 10.68 5.56 14.89
CA ASN A 44 10.77 6.33 16.15
C ASN A 44 9.51 7.15 16.48
N GLY A 45 8.32 6.61 16.16
CA GLY A 45 7.03 7.27 16.40
C GLY A 45 6.62 8.28 15.31
N ILE A 46 7.45 8.51 14.29
CA ILE A 46 7.20 9.43 13.18
C ILE A 46 6.78 8.66 11.94
N VAL A 47 5.71 9.09 11.27
CA VAL A 47 5.28 8.53 9.98
C VAL A 47 6.23 9.02 8.90
N VAL A 48 7.01 8.11 8.29
CA VAL A 48 7.99 8.43 7.24
C VAL A 48 7.48 8.10 5.84
N ALA A 49 6.45 7.26 5.71
CA ALA A 49 5.79 7.00 4.44
C ALA A 49 4.37 6.49 4.67
N LYS A 50 3.50 6.74 3.69
CA LYS A 50 2.11 6.26 3.68
C LYS A 50 1.87 5.39 2.46
N ILE A 51 1.07 4.35 2.66
CA ILE A 51 0.58 3.47 1.60
C ILE A 51 -0.89 3.79 1.41
N VAL A 52 -1.17 4.48 0.32
CA VAL A 52 -2.47 5.07 0.03
C VAL A 52 -3.23 4.15 -0.91
N TYR A 53 -4.52 3.94 -0.62
CA TYR A 53 -5.47 3.35 -1.54
C TYR A 53 -6.56 4.35 -1.85
N GLU A 54 -6.71 4.69 -3.12
CA GLU A 54 -7.72 5.60 -3.62
C GLU A 54 -8.34 5.02 -4.90
N PRO A 55 -9.47 4.29 -4.77
CA PRO A 55 -10.11 3.66 -5.91
C PRO A 55 -10.81 4.63 -6.85
N ASP A 56 -11.27 5.77 -6.34
CA ASP A 56 -12.15 6.70 -7.05
C ASP A 56 -11.36 7.84 -7.71
N LYS A 57 -10.17 8.14 -7.18
CA LYS A 57 -9.23 9.14 -7.73
C LYS A 57 -7.83 8.53 -7.96
N PRO A 58 -7.68 7.62 -8.94
CA PRO A 58 -6.37 7.02 -9.24
C PRO A 58 -5.35 8.05 -9.70
N LEU A 59 -4.07 7.71 -9.58
CA LEU A 59 -2.98 8.47 -10.23
C LEU A 59 -3.17 8.47 -11.76
N PRO A 60 -2.55 9.43 -12.49
CA PRO A 60 -2.71 9.53 -13.95
C PRO A 60 -2.40 8.25 -14.73
N CYS A 61 -1.50 7.40 -14.22
CA CYS A 61 -1.16 6.10 -14.81
C CYS A 61 -2.20 4.99 -14.54
N GLY A 62 -3.27 5.28 -13.79
CA GLY A 62 -4.30 4.32 -13.38
C GLY A 62 -4.00 3.58 -12.07
N ALA A 63 -2.87 3.84 -11.42
CA ALA A 63 -2.56 3.24 -10.12
C ALA A 63 -3.54 3.72 -9.04
N ARG A 64 -4.14 2.76 -8.34
CA ARG A 64 -5.08 3.01 -7.23
C ARG A 64 -4.43 2.79 -5.86
N VAL A 65 -3.27 2.16 -5.82
CA VAL A 65 -2.44 2.00 -4.62
C VAL A 65 -1.06 2.51 -4.94
N TRP A 66 -0.52 3.38 -4.09
CA TRP A 66 0.82 3.92 -4.21
C TRP A 66 1.45 4.15 -2.83
N ILE A 67 2.73 4.49 -2.84
CA ILE A 67 3.48 4.87 -1.64
C ILE A 67 3.89 6.33 -1.82
N GLU A 68 3.67 7.14 -0.80
CA GLU A 68 4.12 8.53 -0.74
C GLU A 68 5.06 8.73 0.45
N THR A 69 6.11 9.52 0.24
CA THR A 69 7.14 9.84 1.23
C THR A 69 7.85 11.13 0.83
N GLU A 70 8.35 11.87 1.82
CA GLU A 70 9.21 13.04 1.62
C GLU A 70 10.71 12.69 1.70
N HIS A 71 11.04 11.42 1.91
CA HIS A 71 12.41 10.95 2.05
C HIS A 71 13.04 10.51 0.71
N GLU A 72 14.36 10.42 0.68
CA GLU A 72 15.11 9.90 -0.48
C GLU A 72 14.69 8.47 -0.83
N VAL A 73 14.30 8.24 -2.09
CA VAL A 73 14.02 6.91 -2.64
C VAL A 73 15.09 6.56 -3.66
N ARG A 74 15.83 5.48 -3.42
CA ARG A 74 16.85 4.97 -4.35
C ARG A 74 16.24 3.96 -5.32
N VAL A 75 16.48 4.17 -6.60
CA VAL A 75 16.10 3.21 -7.65
C VAL A 75 17.23 2.20 -7.80
N ALA A 76 16.91 0.91 -7.69
CA ALA A 76 17.86 -0.14 -8.06
C ALA A 76 17.98 -0.19 -9.59
N ALA A 77 19.21 -0.16 -10.11
CA ALA A 77 19.43 -0.40 -11.53
C ALA A 77 18.90 -1.81 -11.89
N MET A 78 18.08 -1.89 -12.92
CA MET A 78 17.64 -3.17 -13.47
C MET A 78 18.80 -3.71 -14.33
N ASN A 79 19.32 -4.88 -13.97
CA ASN A 79 20.21 -5.67 -14.83
C ASN A 79 19.37 -6.47 -15.84
#